data_AF-A0A8J5NJP0-F1
#
_entry.id   AF-A0A8J5NJP0-F1
#
_cell.length_a   1.000
_cell.length_b   1.000
_cell.length_c   1.000
_cell.angle_alpha   90.00
_cell.angle_beta   90.00
_cell.angle_gamma   90.00
#
_symmetry.space_group_name_H-M   'P 1'
#
loop_
_entity.id
_entity.type
_entity.pdbx_description
1 polymer ?
#
loop_
_entity_poly.entity_id
_entity_poly.type
_entity_poly.pdbx_seq_one_letter_code
_entity_poly.pdbx_strand_id
1 'polypeptide(L)'
;MAASQNGGLVHQQLIPADSITASYDNEAKLLILKASGTHVDLTRDIKFRRLPFAGGLLFELIGWVGPVIHGESPYEITDSFNIDLPSIVFPSNTVVVNTENKQHWVVPIQYNKTTEQAATNGKAEVELPEIKQVAEDQKIVVLADESFTIQQSDAFQGKGGSVSIDFDKSFLTLTDARIDDGKIVWTFTAQQTGTTQVFVYVGQTQPRFLYRIPYIVESVVLDDKSVPTQTTAFFSVNNGQGSGGTHGAASNGHKNGNQKVGLPLSWDGFINVGLNLIKKQYPNANLLEVDATPLTRKPVQNEWGLVNNRIVCGLSGNKTAIIQSTGWGEFGKVQTINSPFLGDQVIPWPVTLDIHDAFTILRKAGYKQAVYAVTLRQPLHPGDDQPFYIFNTGAEFIAVGTKDKKIHNFGVSEYNVQKA
;
A
#
# COMPACT_ATOMS: atom_id res chain seq x y z
N MET A 1 6.31 -6.26 -29.46
CA MET A 1 7.08 -5.68 -28.35
C MET A 1 6.37 -6.07 -27.06
N ALA A 2 7.02 -6.87 -26.22
CA ALA A 2 6.41 -7.39 -24.99
C ALA A 2 6.30 -6.27 -23.95
N ALA A 3 5.08 -5.89 -23.60
CA ALA A 3 4.85 -5.05 -22.43
C ALA A 3 5.23 -5.86 -21.19
N SER A 4 6.20 -5.35 -20.42
CA SER A 4 6.57 -5.90 -19.12
C SER A 4 5.31 -5.94 -18.24
N GLN A 5 4.92 -7.13 -17.80
CA GLN A 5 3.78 -7.38 -16.91
C GLN A 5 4.08 -6.97 -15.46
N ASN A 6 4.69 -5.81 -15.24
CA ASN A 6 4.98 -5.35 -13.89
C ASN A 6 3.70 -4.76 -13.31
N GLY A 7 2.88 -5.61 -12.68
CA GLY A 7 1.89 -5.18 -11.72
C GLY A 7 2.57 -4.22 -10.75
N GLY A 8 1.98 -3.06 -10.55
CA GLY A 8 2.63 -2.00 -9.78
C GLY A 8 2.84 -2.45 -8.32
N LEU A 9 4.03 -2.21 -7.78
CA LEU A 9 4.45 -2.69 -6.47
C LEU A 9 3.77 -1.91 -5.34
N VAL A 10 3.04 -2.61 -4.46
CA VAL A 10 2.71 -2.07 -3.13
C VAL A 10 3.93 -2.21 -2.23
N HIS A 11 4.41 -1.11 -1.66
CA HIS A 11 5.63 -1.08 -0.87
C HIS A 11 5.45 -0.25 0.40
N GLN A 12 6.26 -0.55 1.41
CA GLN A 12 6.23 0.20 2.67
C GLN A 12 7.27 1.32 2.63
N GLN A 13 6.82 2.54 2.93
CA GLN A 13 7.69 3.70 3.02
C GLN A 13 7.48 4.46 4.33
N LEU A 14 8.45 5.31 4.67
CA LEU A 14 8.24 6.36 5.66
C LEU A 14 7.18 7.33 5.13
N ILE A 15 6.34 7.85 6.02
CA ILE A 15 5.28 8.82 5.70
C ILE A 15 5.72 10.19 6.21
N PRO A 16 5.50 11.28 5.46
CA PRO A 16 5.85 12.61 5.93
C PRO A 16 4.84 13.05 7.00
N ALA A 17 5.30 13.83 7.97
CA ALA A 17 4.43 14.39 9.01
C ALA A 17 4.64 15.90 9.14
N ASP A 18 3.55 16.60 9.39
CA ASP A 18 3.56 18.03 9.72
C ASP A 18 3.59 18.23 11.24
N SER A 19 2.97 17.30 11.99
CA SER A 19 2.99 17.31 13.45
C SER A 19 3.11 15.91 14.04
N ILE A 20 3.83 15.81 15.15
CA ILE A 20 3.90 14.61 15.99
C ILE A 20 3.80 15.03 17.45
N THR A 21 2.96 14.34 18.21
CA THR A 21 2.83 14.53 19.65
C THR A 21 2.94 13.20 20.39
N ALA A 22 3.43 13.25 21.63
CA ALA A 22 3.54 12.11 22.51
C ALA A 22 2.94 12.45 23.88
N SER A 23 2.06 11.59 24.38
CA SER A 23 1.56 11.67 25.75
C SER A 23 1.63 10.30 26.42
N TYR A 24 1.65 10.29 27.76
CA TYR A 24 1.72 9.07 28.53
C TYR A 24 0.60 9.01 29.57
N ASP A 25 -0.18 7.94 29.48
CA ASP A 25 -1.17 7.58 30.46
C ASP A 25 -0.52 6.73 31.56
N ASN A 26 -0.27 7.37 32.71
CA ASN A 26 0.36 6.74 33.86
C ASN A 26 -0.47 5.60 34.46
N GLU A 27 -1.80 5.67 34.36
CA GLU A 27 -2.71 4.69 34.94
C GLU A 27 -2.81 3.47 34.01
N ALA A 28 -2.97 3.71 32.71
CA ALA A 28 -3.07 2.64 31.72
C ALA A 28 -1.70 2.07 31.30
N LYS A 29 -0.58 2.72 31.66
CA LYS A 29 0.78 2.39 31.19
C LYS A 29 0.90 2.41 29.67
N LEU A 30 0.28 3.42 29.05
CA LEU A 30 0.23 3.58 27.60
C LEU A 30 0.97 4.83 27.16
N LEU A 31 1.97 4.65 26.30
CA LEU A 31 2.51 5.73 25.47
C LEU A 31 1.60 5.91 24.26
N ILE A 32 1.07 7.12 24.11
CA ILE A 32 0.17 7.49 23.02
C ILE A 32 0.93 8.41 22.08
N LEU A 33 1.02 8.03 20.80
CA LEU A 33 1.63 8.84 19.75
C LEU A 33 0.54 9.28 18.78
N LYS A 34 0.58 10.55 18.38
CA LYS A 34 -0.30 11.09 17.33
C LYS A 34 0.51 11.77 16.26
N ALA A 35 0.14 11.58 15.00
CA ALA A 35 0.71 12.30 13.86
C ALA A 35 -0.40 12.82 12.95
N SER A 36 -0.10 13.94 12.30
CA SER A 36 -0.90 14.47 11.19
C SER A 36 0.00 14.98 10.07
N GLY A 37 -0.51 14.97 8.85
CA GLY A 37 0.16 15.51 7.68
C GLY A 37 -0.61 15.21 6.40
N THR A 38 0.06 15.32 5.27
CA THR A 38 -0.40 14.82 3.97
C THR A 38 0.37 13.58 3.56
N HIS A 39 -0.24 12.71 2.77
CA HIS A 39 0.42 11.57 2.15
C HIS A 39 -0.02 11.45 0.70
N VAL A 40 0.80 10.78 -0.11
CA VAL A 40 0.44 10.40 -1.48
C VAL A 40 -0.87 9.61 -1.45
N ASP A 41 -1.82 9.92 -2.34
CA ASP A 41 -3.08 9.19 -2.39
C ASP A 41 -2.83 7.71 -2.54
N LEU A 42 -3.69 6.92 -1.90
CA LEU A 42 -3.49 5.48 -1.77
C LEU A 42 -2.21 5.21 -0.95
N THR A 43 -2.17 5.82 0.23
CA THR A 43 -1.40 5.30 1.35
C THR A 43 -2.39 4.68 2.33
N ARG A 44 -2.08 3.51 2.89
CA ARG A 44 -2.90 2.89 3.93
C ARG A 44 -2.07 2.42 5.11
N ASP A 45 -2.78 1.99 6.15
CA ASP A 45 -2.22 1.47 7.40
C ASP A 45 -1.09 2.34 7.92
N ILE A 46 -1.27 3.67 7.83
CA ILE A 46 -0.35 4.65 8.38
C ILE A 46 -0.32 4.45 9.88
N LYS A 47 0.86 4.14 10.41
CA LYS A 47 1.05 3.78 11.82
C LYS A 47 2.45 4.11 12.29
N PHE A 48 2.58 4.28 13.59
CA PHE A 48 3.87 4.27 14.26
C PHE A 48 4.35 2.82 14.44
N ARG A 49 5.56 2.52 13.98
CA ARG A 49 6.24 1.26 14.24
C ARG A 49 7.35 1.48 15.24
N ARG A 50 7.26 0.81 16.40
CA ARG A 50 8.36 0.78 17.36
C ARG A 50 9.50 -0.06 16.79
N LEU A 51 10.70 0.51 16.73
CA LEU A 51 11.89 -0.21 16.30
C LEU A 51 12.51 -0.99 17.46
N PRO A 52 13.11 -2.16 17.20
CA PRO A 52 13.78 -2.97 18.21
C PRO A 52 15.12 -2.34 18.63
N PHE A 53 15.02 -1.24 19.39
CA PHE A 53 16.14 -0.45 19.88
C PHE A 53 16.17 -0.42 21.41
N ALA A 54 17.29 -0.88 22.00
CA ALA A 54 17.56 -0.68 23.42
C ALA A 54 18.24 0.66 23.66
N GLY A 55 17.43 1.57 24.17
CA GLY A 55 17.72 2.99 24.32
C GLY A 55 16.43 3.82 24.36
N GLY A 56 15.29 3.18 24.08
CA GLY A 56 13.98 3.70 24.46
C GLY A 56 13.34 4.53 23.36
N LEU A 57 12.15 4.12 22.96
CA LEU A 57 11.17 4.96 22.27
C LEU A 57 11.63 5.52 20.90
N LEU A 58 12.31 4.70 20.10
CA LEU A 58 12.52 4.97 18.67
C LEU A 58 11.39 4.36 17.85
N PHE A 59 10.77 5.19 17.00
CA PHE A 59 9.68 4.82 16.12
C PHE A 59 9.93 5.29 14.69
N GLU A 60 9.27 4.64 13.74
CA GLU A 60 9.10 5.14 12.37
C GLU A 60 7.62 5.39 12.14
N LEU A 61 7.27 6.48 11.45
CA LEU A 61 5.94 6.63 10.89
C LEU A 61 5.96 6.03 9.48
N ILE A 62 5.23 4.93 9.32
CA ILE A 62 5.25 4.11 8.10
C ILE A 62 3.85 3.93 7.54
N GLY A 63 3.76 3.63 6.25
CA GLY A 63 2.51 3.29 5.56
C GLY A 63 2.78 2.45 4.33
N TRP A 64 1.76 1.74 3.86
CA TRP A 64 1.79 0.99 2.60
C TRP A 64 1.31 1.88 1.48
N VAL A 65 2.19 2.14 0.51
CA VAL A 65 1.94 2.98 -0.65
C VAL A 65 1.80 2.13 -1.89
N GLY A 66 0.76 2.46 -2.64
CA GLY A 66 0.40 1.78 -3.86
C GLY A 66 1.26 2.10 -5.05
N PRO A 67 0.92 1.50 -6.19
CA PRO A 67 1.60 1.83 -7.43
C PRO A 67 1.16 3.15 -8.05
N VAL A 68 0.01 3.71 -7.64
CA VAL A 68 -0.40 5.05 -8.04
C VAL A 68 0.14 6.00 -7.00
N ILE A 69 1.05 6.88 -7.42
CA ILE A 69 1.77 7.81 -6.54
C ILE A 69 1.38 9.28 -6.78
N HIS A 70 0.19 9.51 -7.31
CA HIS A 70 -0.30 10.85 -7.65
C HIS A 70 -1.44 11.26 -6.74
N GLY A 71 -1.54 12.57 -6.51
CA GLY A 71 -2.50 13.14 -5.59
C GLY A 71 -2.06 13.05 -4.13
N GLU A 72 -2.69 13.84 -3.27
CA GLU A 72 -2.40 13.89 -1.84
C GLU A 72 -3.70 13.93 -1.03
N SER A 73 -3.71 13.21 0.09
CA SER A 73 -4.78 13.23 1.08
C SER A 73 -4.23 13.55 2.47
N PRO A 74 -4.97 14.30 3.30
CA PRO A 74 -4.60 14.52 4.69
C PRO A 74 -4.85 13.25 5.51
N TYR A 75 -4.05 13.07 6.56
CA TYR A 75 -4.26 12.02 7.55
C TYR A 75 -4.11 12.54 8.98
N GLU A 76 -4.78 11.84 9.89
CA GLU A 76 -4.57 11.91 11.33
C GLU A 76 -4.59 10.49 11.88
N ILE A 77 -3.56 10.11 12.63
CA ILE A 77 -3.44 8.79 13.24
C ILE A 77 -3.07 8.89 14.71
N THR A 78 -3.52 7.92 15.48
CA THR A 78 -3.19 7.77 16.91
C THR A 78 -2.92 6.30 17.19
N ASP A 79 -1.72 6.00 17.67
CA ASP A 79 -1.33 4.67 18.13
C ASP A 79 -1.00 4.69 19.62
N SER A 80 -1.21 3.56 20.28
CA SER A 80 -0.92 3.37 21.70
C SER A 80 0.00 2.16 21.89
N PHE A 81 0.99 2.31 22.76
CA PHE A 81 2.00 1.30 23.04
C PHE A 81 2.04 1.02 24.53
N ASN A 82 1.89 -0.25 24.89
CA ASN A 82 2.08 -0.71 26.27
C ASN A 82 3.57 -0.69 26.60
N ILE A 83 4.00 0.34 27.34
CA ILE A 83 5.39 0.60 27.70
C ILE A 83 5.43 1.16 29.10
N ASP A 84 6.17 0.51 29.99
CA ASP A 84 6.38 1.04 31.33
C ASP A 84 7.35 2.24 31.30
N LEU A 85 6.81 3.42 31.60
CA LEU A 85 7.54 4.65 31.85
C LEU A 85 7.25 5.20 33.27
N PRO A 86 8.21 5.90 33.91
CA PRO A 86 9.58 6.14 33.42
C PRO A 86 10.45 4.87 33.50
N SER A 87 11.29 4.67 32.48
CA SER A 87 12.28 3.59 32.44
C SER A 87 13.54 3.99 33.22
N ILE A 88 14.01 3.05 34.05
CA ILE A 88 15.29 3.19 34.77
C ILE A 88 16.52 3.03 33.87
N VAL A 89 16.34 2.49 32.65
CA VAL A 89 17.45 2.08 31.76
C VAL A 89 17.66 3.08 30.61
N PHE A 90 16.66 3.90 30.28
CA PHE A 90 16.73 4.80 29.12
C PHE A 90 15.94 6.11 29.31
N PRO A 91 16.30 7.18 28.58
CA PRO A 91 15.56 8.44 28.63
C PRO A 91 14.08 8.21 28.35
N SER A 92 13.26 8.70 29.27
CA SER A 92 11.80 8.51 29.25
C SER A 92 11.03 9.82 29.11
N ASN A 93 11.73 10.92 28.81
CA ASN A 93 11.10 12.25 28.68
C ASN A 93 10.78 12.58 27.22
N THR A 94 11.35 11.84 26.27
CA THR A 94 11.23 12.09 24.84
C THR A 94 11.08 10.77 24.10
N VAL A 95 10.38 10.80 22.98
CA VAL A 95 10.43 9.77 21.95
C VAL A 95 11.16 10.31 20.72
N VAL A 96 11.77 9.42 19.94
CA VAL A 96 12.32 9.75 18.63
C VAL A 96 11.45 9.11 17.56
N VAL A 97 11.01 9.90 16.58
CA VAL A 97 10.26 9.39 15.42
C VAL A 97 10.95 9.76 14.12
N ASN A 98 11.16 8.79 13.23
CA ASN A 98 11.60 9.03 11.86
C ASN A 98 10.41 9.13 10.91
N THR A 99 10.40 10.17 10.08
CA THR A 99 9.42 10.39 9.00
C THR A 99 10.15 10.59 7.67
N GLU A 100 9.41 10.56 6.55
CA GLU A 100 10.01 10.76 5.21
C GLU A 100 10.70 12.12 5.10
N ASN A 101 10.02 13.17 5.53
CA ASN A 101 10.45 14.55 5.41
C ASN A 101 11.41 15.00 6.53
N LYS A 102 11.60 14.20 7.58
CA LYS A 102 12.49 14.55 8.70
C LYS A 102 12.98 13.33 9.46
N GLN A 103 14.30 13.18 9.45
CA GLN A 103 14.98 12.21 10.30
C GLN A 103 15.04 12.76 11.74
N HIS A 104 14.67 11.93 12.71
CA HIS A 104 14.75 12.19 14.16
C HIS A 104 13.92 13.36 14.69
N TRP A 105 12.59 13.24 14.65
CA TRP A 105 11.71 14.04 15.51
C TRP A 105 11.93 13.68 16.97
N VAL A 106 12.61 14.53 17.74
CA VAL A 106 12.69 14.41 19.20
C VAL A 106 11.45 15.07 19.81
N VAL A 107 10.50 14.25 20.27
CA VAL A 107 9.18 14.70 20.74
C VAL A 107 9.09 14.53 22.26
N PRO A 108 8.90 15.60 23.04
CA PRO A 108 8.67 15.50 24.48
C PRO A 108 7.40 14.74 24.82
N ILE A 109 7.46 13.90 25.84
CA ILE A 109 6.33 13.12 26.35
C ILE A 109 5.56 13.94 27.38
N GLN A 110 4.28 14.19 27.12
CA GLN A 110 3.38 14.85 28.06
C GLN A 110 2.76 13.82 29.02
N TYR A 111 3.06 13.94 30.30
CA TYR A 111 2.53 13.04 31.34
C TYR A 111 1.20 13.60 31.88
N ASN A 112 0.16 12.76 31.96
CA ASN A 112 -1.20 13.18 32.34
C ASN A 112 -1.36 13.68 33.81
N LYS A 113 -0.32 13.65 34.66
CA LYS A 113 -0.37 14.16 36.06
C LYS A 113 0.86 15.00 36.42
N THR A 114 0.59 16.12 37.10
CA THR A 114 1.42 17.33 37.18
C THR A 114 2.44 17.42 38.33
N THR A 115 2.87 16.33 38.96
CA THR A 115 3.75 16.46 40.16
C THR A 115 4.93 15.51 40.27
N GLU A 116 5.10 14.58 39.35
CA GLU A 116 6.33 13.79 39.27
C GLU A 116 7.04 14.18 37.97
N GLN A 117 7.98 15.11 38.08
CA GLN A 117 9.06 15.22 37.09
C GLN A 117 9.62 13.82 36.93
N ALA A 118 9.41 13.21 35.75
CA ALA A 118 9.98 11.92 35.41
C ALA A 118 11.47 11.94 35.77
N ALA A 119 11.85 11.14 36.77
CA ALA A 119 13.21 11.08 37.27
C ALA A 119 14.11 10.52 36.17
N THR A 120 14.75 11.38 35.38
CA THR A 120 15.81 10.97 34.46
C THR A 120 17.16 11.24 35.08
N ASN A 121 17.91 10.18 35.35
CA ASN A 121 19.36 10.26 35.44
C ASN A 121 19.91 10.54 34.03
N GLY A 122 20.14 11.82 33.72
CA GLY A 122 21.06 12.26 32.67
C GLY A 122 20.43 12.64 31.33
N LYS A 123 20.84 13.83 30.84
CA LYS A 123 20.94 14.13 29.40
C LYS A 123 21.96 13.16 28.80
N ALA A 124 21.54 11.96 28.41
CA ALA A 124 22.31 11.15 27.48
C ALA A 124 21.75 11.48 26.09
N GLU A 125 22.58 12.12 25.27
CA GLU A 125 22.38 12.13 23.83
C GLU A 125 22.42 10.66 23.38
N VAL A 126 21.24 10.07 23.18
CA VAL A 126 21.12 8.67 22.79
C VAL A 126 21.60 8.59 21.34
N GLU A 127 22.80 8.08 21.14
CA GLU A 127 23.31 7.75 19.81
C GLU A 127 22.34 6.74 19.17
N LEU A 128 21.60 7.19 18.17
CA LEU A 128 20.61 6.38 17.49
C LEU A 128 21.32 5.36 16.58
N PRO A 129 20.85 4.11 16.51
CA PRO A 129 21.44 3.13 15.63
C PRO A 129 21.18 3.53 14.19
N GLU A 130 22.18 3.36 13.33
CA GLU A 130 21.94 3.36 11.89
C GLU A 130 21.08 2.13 11.52
N ILE A 131 19.98 2.38 10.80
CA ILE A 131 19.09 1.33 10.31
C ILE A 131 19.68 0.79 9.01
N LYS A 132 20.21 -0.44 9.04
CA LYS A 132 20.80 -1.07 7.88
C LYS A 132 19.73 -1.81 7.07
N GLN A 133 19.47 -1.34 5.85
CA GLN A 133 18.60 -2.06 4.92
C GLN A 133 19.41 -3.13 4.17
N VAL A 134 18.95 -4.37 4.21
CA VAL A 134 19.47 -5.45 3.36
C VAL A 134 18.94 -5.25 1.95
N ALA A 135 19.75 -5.59 0.93
CA ALA A 135 19.36 -5.44 -0.47
C ALA A 135 18.04 -6.18 -0.78
N GLU A 136 17.25 -5.62 -1.70
CA GLU A 136 15.96 -6.18 -2.16
C GLU A 136 16.15 -7.32 -3.16
N ASP A 137 16.99 -8.31 -2.85
CA ASP A 137 17.27 -9.45 -3.74
C ASP A 137 16.37 -10.67 -3.48
N GLN A 138 15.63 -10.69 -2.36
CA GLN A 138 14.80 -11.82 -1.96
C GLN A 138 13.41 -11.75 -2.59
N LYS A 139 13.28 -12.25 -3.82
CA LYS A 139 12.00 -12.39 -4.52
C LYS A 139 11.38 -13.77 -4.27
N ILE A 140 10.12 -13.79 -3.85
CA ILE A 140 9.29 -14.98 -3.61
C ILE A 140 8.16 -14.94 -4.63
N VAL A 141 8.02 -15.97 -5.47
CA VAL A 141 6.89 -16.11 -6.39
C VAL A 141 5.98 -17.24 -5.93
N VAL A 142 4.71 -16.94 -5.72
CA VAL A 142 3.69 -17.84 -5.16
C VAL A 142 2.44 -17.82 -6.01
N LEU A 143 1.67 -18.90 -5.95
CA LEU A 143 0.32 -18.89 -6.50
C LEU A 143 -0.64 -18.23 -5.51
N ALA A 144 -1.61 -17.48 -6.02
CA ALA A 144 -2.70 -16.95 -5.20
C ALA A 144 -3.41 -18.11 -4.49
N ASP A 145 -3.80 -17.89 -3.23
CA ASP A 145 -4.37 -18.88 -2.31
C ASP A 145 -3.40 -19.99 -1.83
N GLU A 146 -2.16 -20.06 -2.34
CA GLU A 146 -1.14 -20.98 -1.81
C GLU A 146 -0.36 -20.37 -0.65
N SER A 147 0.06 -21.25 0.27
CA SER A 147 0.88 -20.86 1.41
C SER A 147 2.36 -20.81 1.06
N PHE A 148 3.07 -19.85 1.63
CA PHE A 148 4.52 -19.73 1.57
C PHE A 148 5.10 -19.34 2.92
N THR A 149 6.40 -19.54 3.10
CA THR A 149 7.06 -19.28 4.38
C THR A 149 8.24 -18.32 4.26
N ILE A 150 8.35 -17.42 5.24
CA ILE A 150 9.54 -16.62 5.48
C ILE A 150 10.16 -17.09 6.79
N GLN A 151 11.48 -17.26 6.79
CA GLN A 151 12.22 -17.75 7.96
C GLN A 151 13.34 -16.78 8.35
N GLN A 152 13.47 -16.53 9.65
CA GLN A 152 14.54 -15.70 10.21
C GLN A 152 15.13 -16.38 11.44
N SER A 153 16.45 -16.46 11.52
CA SER A 153 17.15 -16.93 12.72
C SER A 153 16.78 -16.08 13.94
N ASP A 154 16.45 -16.72 15.06
CA ASP A 154 16.29 -16.06 16.37
C ASP A 154 17.58 -16.14 17.22
N ALA A 155 18.63 -16.77 16.69
CA ALA A 155 19.92 -16.83 17.33
C ALA A 155 20.63 -15.47 17.25
N PHE A 156 20.85 -14.87 18.42
CA PHE A 156 21.64 -13.67 18.61
C PHE A 156 22.93 -14.02 19.32
N GLN A 157 24.07 -13.54 18.81
CA GLN A 157 25.36 -13.72 19.51
C GLN A 157 25.48 -12.79 20.74
N GLY A 158 24.65 -11.75 20.79
CA GLY A 158 24.66 -10.73 21.83
C GLY A 158 23.45 -10.78 22.76
N LYS A 159 23.29 -9.73 23.57
CA LYS A 159 22.14 -9.59 24.49
C LYS A 159 21.00 -8.79 23.85
N GLY A 160 19.77 -9.07 24.30
CA GLY A 160 18.57 -8.29 23.99
C GLY A 160 18.11 -8.35 22.52
N GLY A 161 18.33 -9.46 21.84
CA GLY A 161 17.86 -9.63 20.47
C GLY A 161 16.34 -9.61 20.35
N SER A 162 15.83 -9.08 19.24
CA SER A 162 14.42 -9.19 18.89
C SER A 162 14.23 -9.24 17.37
N VAL A 163 13.21 -9.99 16.97
CA VAL A 163 12.78 -10.13 15.59
C VAL A 163 11.30 -9.79 15.51
N SER A 164 10.91 -9.00 14.52
CA SER A 164 9.50 -8.71 14.24
C SER A 164 9.26 -8.63 12.74
N ILE A 165 8.01 -8.75 12.32
CA ILE A 165 7.62 -8.73 10.91
C ILE A 165 6.64 -7.59 10.63
N ASP A 166 6.57 -7.08 9.41
CA ASP A 166 5.46 -6.30 8.87
C ASP A 166 5.10 -6.80 7.49
N PHE A 167 3.83 -6.64 7.14
CA PHE A 167 3.32 -6.99 5.82
C PHE A 167 2.00 -6.26 5.58
N ASP A 168 1.61 -6.19 4.30
CA ASP A 168 0.31 -5.67 3.90
C ASP A 168 -0.78 -6.69 4.21
N LYS A 169 -1.60 -6.40 5.24
CA LYS A 169 -2.63 -7.33 5.73
C LYS A 169 -3.80 -7.51 4.78
N SER A 170 -3.97 -6.63 3.80
CA SER A 170 -4.99 -6.82 2.78
C SER A 170 -4.55 -7.79 1.68
N PHE A 171 -3.22 -7.91 1.48
CA PHE A 171 -2.64 -8.77 0.46
C PHE A 171 -2.28 -10.14 1.05
N LEU A 172 -1.66 -10.15 2.22
CA LEU A 172 -1.17 -11.35 2.89
C LEU A 172 -1.93 -11.61 4.19
N THR A 173 -2.27 -12.87 4.41
CA THR A 173 -2.73 -13.36 5.72
C THR A 173 -1.62 -14.20 6.35
N LEU A 174 -1.21 -13.85 7.57
CA LEU A 174 -0.35 -14.71 8.40
C LEU A 174 -1.20 -15.85 8.95
N THR A 175 -0.94 -17.09 8.48
CA THR A 175 -1.72 -18.27 8.84
C THR A 175 -1.10 -19.08 9.97
N ASP A 176 0.22 -19.01 10.13
CA ASP A 176 0.95 -19.66 11.21
C ASP A 176 2.23 -18.87 11.57
N ALA A 177 2.61 -18.91 12.84
CA ALA A 177 3.86 -18.35 13.33
C ALA A 177 4.42 -19.24 14.44
N ARG A 178 5.60 -19.81 14.22
CA ARG A 178 6.22 -20.77 15.14
C ARG A 178 7.73 -20.61 15.21
N ILE A 179 8.34 -21.25 16.21
CA ILE A 179 9.78 -21.42 16.30
C ILE A 179 10.10 -22.87 15.92
N ASP A 180 11.02 -23.03 14.97
CA ASP A 180 11.46 -24.33 14.46
C ASP A 180 12.99 -24.27 14.27
N ASP A 181 13.73 -25.15 14.96
CA ASP A 181 15.20 -25.24 14.92
C ASP A 181 15.94 -23.89 15.05
N GLY A 182 15.59 -23.07 16.06
CA GLY A 182 16.21 -21.75 16.29
C GLY A 182 15.90 -20.72 15.19
N LYS A 183 14.79 -20.91 14.47
CA LYS A 183 14.28 -19.97 13.48
C LYS A 183 12.85 -19.65 13.77
N ILE A 184 12.50 -18.38 13.64
CA ILE A 184 11.11 -17.97 13.57
C ILE A 184 10.64 -18.20 12.15
N VAL A 185 9.55 -18.95 12.02
CA VAL A 185 8.92 -19.30 10.76
C VAL A 185 7.54 -18.66 10.72
N TRP A 186 7.32 -17.80 9.73
CA TRP A 186 6.01 -17.22 9.43
C TRP A 186 5.47 -17.84 8.15
N THR A 187 4.24 -18.35 8.22
CA THR A 187 3.52 -18.89 7.07
C THR A 187 2.46 -17.90 6.64
N PHE A 188 2.45 -17.58 5.36
CA PHE A 188 1.54 -16.61 4.75
C PHE A 188 0.73 -17.27 3.64
N THR A 189 -0.46 -16.73 3.38
CA THR A 189 -1.22 -17.00 2.15
C THR A 189 -1.54 -15.68 1.48
N ALA A 190 -1.26 -15.59 0.17
CA ALA A 190 -1.63 -14.44 -0.65
C ALA A 190 -3.12 -14.49 -1.02
N GLN A 191 -3.86 -13.46 -0.63
CA GLN A 191 -5.32 -13.35 -0.83
C GLN A 191 -5.68 -12.79 -2.21
N GLN A 192 -4.69 -12.22 -2.90
CA GLN A 192 -4.83 -11.62 -4.22
C GLN A 192 -3.54 -11.79 -5.04
N THR A 193 -3.62 -11.55 -6.33
CA THR A 193 -2.48 -11.58 -7.26
C THR A 193 -1.80 -10.23 -7.32
N GLY A 194 -0.50 -10.19 -7.56
CA GLY A 194 0.28 -8.97 -7.79
C GLY A 194 1.52 -8.93 -6.91
N THR A 195 2.00 -7.74 -6.54
CA THR A 195 3.31 -7.63 -5.86
C THR A 195 3.23 -6.79 -4.59
N THR A 196 3.69 -7.38 -3.48
CA THR A 196 3.80 -6.73 -2.17
C THR A 196 5.17 -6.95 -1.54
N GLN A 197 5.39 -6.42 -0.34
CA GLN A 197 6.59 -6.68 0.45
C GLN A 197 6.25 -7.24 1.83
N VAL A 198 7.18 -8.03 2.35
CA VAL A 198 7.23 -8.42 3.75
C VAL A 198 8.54 -7.92 4.34
N PHE A 199 8.49 -7.23 5.46
CA PHE A 199 9.67 -6.68 6.13
C PHE A 199 9.95 -7.44 7.41
N VAL A 200 11.14 -8.02 7.50
CA VAL A 200 11.65 -8.58 8.75
C VAL A 200 12.61 -7.58 9.40
N TYR A 201 12.35 -7.24 10.64
CA TYR A 201 13.15 -6.32 11.44
C TYR A 201 13.90 -7.11 12.49
N VAL A 202 15.23 -7.00 12.47
CA VAL A 202 16.12 -7.72 13.37
C VAL A 202 16.96 -6.70 14.13
N GLY A 203 16.79 -6.63 15.44
CA GLY A 203 17.54 -5.72 16.29
C GLY A 203 18.27 -6.45 17.41
N GLN A 204 19.40 -5.90 17.84
CA GLN A 204 20.15 -6.37 19.01
C GLN A 204 20.69 -5.18 19.80
N THR A 205 20.80 -5.35 21.10
CA THR A 205 21.20 -4.27 22.02
C THR A 205 22.71 -4.23 22.21
N GLN A 206 23.37 -5.39 22.25
CA GLN A 206 24.80 -5.48 22.51
C GLN A 206 25.46 -6.67 21.78
N PRO A 207 26.34 -6.43 20.78
CA PRO A 207 26.57 -5.15 20.12
C PRO A 207 25.30 -4.62 19.43
N ARG A 208 25.18 -3.30 19.36
CA ARG A 208 23.99 -2.63 18.84
C ARG A 208 23.93 -2.76 17.32
N PHE A 209 22.80 -3.24 16.81
CA PHE A 209 22.48 -3.15 15.38
C PHE A 209 20.97 -3.19 15.16
N LEU A 210 20.54 -2.68 14.01
CA LEU A 210 19.19 -2.81 13.51
C LEU A 210 19.22 -3.08 12.00
N TYR A 211 18.61 -4.18 11.58
CA TYR A 211 18.44 -4.55 10.17
C TYR A 211 16.96 -4.53 9.77
N ARG A 212 16.71 -4.05 8.55
CA ARG A 212 15.44 -4.18 7.82
C ARG A 212 15.68 -5.06 6.61
N ILE A 213 14.98 -6.19 6.53
CA ILE A 213 15.13 -7.19 5.47
C ILE A 213 13.84 -7.23 4.65
N PRO A 214 13.82 -6.62 3.45
CA PRO A 214 12.70 -6.70 2.52
C PRO A 214 12.65 -8.06 1.80
N TYR A 215 11.47 -8.68 1.76
CA TYR A 215 11.14 -9.77 0.85
C TYR A 215 10.09 -9.26 -0.13
N ILE A 216 10.34 -9.39 -1.43
CA ILE A 216 9.36 -9.06 -2.48
C ILE A 216 8.52 -10.31 -2.72
N VAL A 217 7.20 -10.22 -2.55
CA VAL A 217 6.27 -11.33 -2.78
C VAL A 217 5.45 -11.03 -4.02
N GLU A 218 5.58 -11.87 -5.03
CA GLU A 218 4.78 -11.85 -6.26
C GLU A 218 3.79 -13.01 -6.23
N SER A 219 2.50 -12.71 -6.25
CA SER A 219 1.39 -13.68 -6.29
C SER A 219 0.80 -13.77 -7.70
N VAL A 220 0.75 -14.96 -8.30
CA VAL A 220 0.30 -15.18 -9.68
C VAL A 220 -0.81 -16.23 -9.78
N VAL A 221 -1.45 -16.38 -10.94
CA VAL A 221 -2.49 -17.40 -11.20
C VAL A 221 -1.91 -18.59 -11.98
N LEU A 222 -2.42 -19.80 -11.71
CA LEU A 222 -2.02 -21.13 -12.21
C LEU A 222 -1.77 -21.29 -13.73
N ASP A 223 -2.18 -20.36 -14.59
CA ASP A 223 -2.00 -20.48 -16.04
C ASP A 223 -0.66 -19.96 -16.58
N ASP A 224 0.18 -19.35 -15.74
CA ASP A 224 1.56 -19.01 -16.12
C ASP A 224 2.48 -20.23 -15.92
N LYS A 225 2.34 -21.20 -16.84
CA LYS A 225 2.98 -22.53 -16.85
C LYS A 225 4.52 -22.55 -17.01
N SER A 226 5.24 -21.58 -16.46
CA SER A 226 6.72 -21.57 -16.56
C SER A 226 7.46 -20.95 -15.38
N VAL A 227 6.78 -20.50 -14.32
CA VAL A 227 7.49 -19.85 -13.21
C VAL A 227 7.91 -20.88 -12.15
N PRO A 228 9.21 -21.00 -11.83
CA PRO A 228 9.64 -21.79 -10.68
C PRO A 228 9.11 -21.14 -9.39
N THR A 229 8.20 -21.82 -8.70
CA THR A 229 7.62 -21.38 -7.43
C THR A 229 8.66 -21.51 -6.32
N GLN A 230 9.04 -20.39 -5.71
CA GLN A 230 9.87 -20.42 -4.50
C GLN A 230 8.96 -20.25 -3.30
N THR A 231 8.66 -21.35 -2.61
CA THR A 231 7.73 -21.39 -1.47
C THR A 231 8.39 -21.07 -0.13
N THR A 232 9.72 -20.94 -0.10
CA THR A 232 10.49 -20.61 1.10
C THR A 232 11.63 -19.64 0.79
N ALA A 233 11.72 -18.59 1.60
CA ALA A 233 12.87 -17.70 1.63
C ALA A 233 13.49 -17.66 3.04
N PHE A 234 14.82 -17.56 3.09
CA PHE A 234 15.59 -17.59 4.32
C PHE A 234 16.69 -16.52 4.26
N PHE A 235 16.78 -15.76 5.34
CA PHE A 235 17.89 -14.86 5.60
C PHE A 235 18.41 -15.09 7.02
N SER A 236 19.73 -14.97 7.20
CA SER A 236 20.36 -15.07 8.52
C SER A 236 21.41 -13.98 8.70
N VAL A 237 21.36 -13.33 9.86
CA VAL A 237 22.37 -12.36 10.28
C VAL A 237 23.37 -13.07 11.17
N ASN A 238 24.41 -13.68 10.58
CA ASN A 238 25.55 -14.21 11.32
C ASN A 238 26.67 -13.16 11.31
N ASN A 239 26.84 -12.40 12.40
CA ASN A 239 28.03 -11.56 12.53
C ASN A 239 29.25 -12.46 12.78
N GLY A 240 30.05 -12.67 11.73
CA GLY A 240 31.35 -13.32 11.81
C GLY A 240 32.29 -12.67 10.81
N GLN A 241 33.17 -11.82 11.29
CA GLN A 241 34.26 -11.24 10.53
C GLN A 241 35.23 -12.36 10.11
N GLY A 242 35.36 -12.61 8.80
CA GLY A 242 36.49 -13.32 8.20
C GLY A 242 36.18 -14.60 7.43
N SER A 243 36.02 -14.49 6.10
CA SER A 243 37.01 -15.02 5.13
C SER A 243 36.54 -14.84 3.68
N GLY A 244 37.26 -13.98 2.94
CA GLY A 244 37.68 -14.29 1.57
C GLY A 244 36.69 -14.09 0.42
N GLY A 245 36.38 -12.83 0.08
CA GLY A 245 35.79 -12.45 -1.20
C GLY A 245 36.22 -11.03 -1.58
N THR A 246 37.26 -10.95 -2.40
CA THR A 246 38.01 -9.80 -2.90
C THR A 246 37.27 -8.46 -3.06
N HIS A 247 37.95 -7.41 -2.59
CA HIS A 247 37.67 -5.98 -2.68
C HIS A 247 37.22 -5.47 -4.06
N GLY A 248 36.13 -4.69 -4.05
CA GLY A 248 35.87 -3.59 -4.97
C GLY A 248 35.58 -2.33 -4.14
N ALA A 249 36.31 -1.27 -4.41
CA ALA A 249 36.49 -0.09 -3.57
C ALA A 249 35.22 0.71 -3.24
N ALA A 250 35.30 1.42 -2.11
CA ALA A 250 34.38 2.46 -1.70
C ALA A 250 34.21 3.55 -2.78
N SER A 251 32.97 4.01 -2.97
CA SER A 251 32.72 5.37 -3.42
C SER A 251 31.59 5.98 -2.58
N ASN A 252 31.97 6.96 -1.76
CA ASN A 252 31.08 8.03 -1.34
C ASN A 252 30.42 8.65 -2.57
N GLY A 253 29.09 8.82 -2.51
CA GLY A 253 28.34 9.47 -3.56
C GLY A 253 26.85 9.27 -3.37
N HIS A 254 26.24 10.09 -2.51
CA HIS A 254 24.85 10.46 -2.66
C HIS A 254 24.59 10.88 -4.11
N LYS A 255 23.91 10.03 -4.86
CA LYS A 255 23.05 10.42 -5.97
C LYS A 255 21.87 9.48 -5.98
N ASN A 256 20.68 10.07 -5.92
CA ASN A 256 19.39 9.49 -6.26
C ASN A 256 19.55 8.45 -7.37
N GLY A 257 19.61 7.19 -6.96
CA GLY A 257 19.49 6.07 -7.87
C GLY A 257 18.01 5.93 -8.14
N ASN A 258 17.58 6.28 -9.35
CA ASN A 258 16.31 5.86 -9.92
C ASN A 258 16.21 4.33 -9.79
N GLN A 259 15.69 3.87 -8.66
CA GLN A 259 15.09 2.57 -8.53
C GLN A 259 14.00 2.58 -9.59
N LYS A 260 14.10 1.71 -10.60
CA LYS A 260 12.97 1.44 -11.49
C LYS A 260 11.91 0.72 -10.67
N VAL A 261 11.28 1.45 -9.75
CA VAL A 261 9.93 1.16 -9.28
C VAL A 261 9.11 1.07 -10.57
N GLY A 262 8.39 -0.03 -10.77
CA GLY A 262 7.51 -0.20 -11.92
C GLY A 262 6.73 1.09 -12.12
N LEU A 263 6.75 1.64 -13.34
CA LEU A 263 6.13 2.94 -13.65
C LEU A 263 4.72 2.97 -13.05
N PRO A 264 4.32 4.07 -12.39
CA PRO A 264 2.99 4.17 -11.81
C PRO A 264 1.96 3.90 -12.90
N LEU A 265 1.05 2.97 -12.65
CA LEU A 265 -0.02 2.67 -13.59
C LEU A 265 -1.00 3.86 -13.57
N SER A 266 -1.11 4.60 -14.67
CA SER A 266 -2.23 5.53 -14.87
C SER A 266 -3.56 4.77 -14.83
N TRP A 267 -4.69 5.45 -14.65
CA TRP A 267 -6.00 4.80 -14.66
C TRP A 267 -6.26 4.00 -15.96
N ASP A 268 -5.83 4.53 -17.11
CA ASP A 268 -5.84 3.79 -18.38
C ASP A 268 -4.94 2.55 -18.34
N GLY A 269 -3.80 2.64 -17.67
CA GLY A 269 -2.91 1.51 -17.39
C GLY A 269 -3.63 0.40 -16.64
N PHE A 270 -4.38 0.74 -15.58
CA PHE A 270 -5.21 -0.21 -14.83
C PHE A 270 -6.22 -0.91 -15.73
N ILE A 271 -6.93 -0.16 -16.58
CA ILE A 271 -7.93 -0.73 -17.48
C ILE A 271 -7.28 -1.65 -18.50
N ASN A 272 -6.15 -1.25 -19.06
CA ASN A 272 -5.41 -2.08 -20.01
C ASN A 272 -4.97 -3.39 -19.36
N VAL A 273 -4.53 -3.39 -18.09
CA VAL A 273 -4.20 -4.63 -17.37
C VAL A 273 -5.41 -5.55 -17.29
N GLY A 274 -6.55 -5.07 -16.76
CA GLY A 274 -7.74 -5.92 -16.61
C GLY A 274 -8.34 -6.36 -17.94
N LEU A 275 -8.36 -5.50 -18.95
CA LEU A 275 -8.80 -5.84 -20.30
C LEU A 275 -7.91 -6.89 -20.95
N ASN A 276 -6.59 -6.82 -20.75
CA ASN A 276 -5.65 -7.84 -21.24
C ASN A 276 -5.85 -9.19 -20.54
N LEU A 277 -6.15 -9.20 -19.24
CA LEU A 277 -6.48 -10.42 -18.50
C LEU A 277 -7.76 -11.09 -19.04
N ILE A 278 -8.80 -10.31 -19.32
CA ILE A 278 -10.02 -10.82 -19.99
C ILE A 278 -9.67 -11.33 -21.40
N LYS A 279 -8.93 -10.55 -22.21
CA LYS A 279 -8.61 -10.91 -23.60
C LYS A 279 -7.69 -12.12 -23.72
N LYS A 280 -6.87 -12.42 -22.70
CA LYS A 280 -6.07 -13.66 -22.64
C LYS A 280 -6.98 -14.90 -22.68
N GLN A 281 -8.15 -14.83 -22.06
CA GLN A 281 -9.15 -15.92 -22.08
C GLN A 281 -10.15 -15.77 -23.24
N TYR A 282 -10.50 -14.54 -23.60
CA TYR A 282 -11.51 -14.20 -24.60
C TYR A 282 -10.99 -13.13 -25.58
N PRO A 283 -10.24 -13.52 -26.64
CA PRO A 283 -9.56 -12.57 -27.52
C PRO A 283 -10.46 -11.52 -28.19
N ASN A 284 -11.75 -11.85 -28.39
CA ASN A 284 -12.74 -10.97 -29.03
C ASN A 284 -13.59 -10.16 -28.02
N ALA A 285 -13.18 -10.10 -26.75
CA ALA A 285 -13.90 -9.34 -25.73
C ALA A 285 -13.90 -7.83 -26.04
N ASN A 286 -15.09 -7.22 -25.95
CA ASN A 286 -15.30 -5.80 -26.21
C ASN A 286 -15.65 -5.08 -24.90
N LEU A 287 -14.98 -3.96 -24.62
CA LEU A 287 -15.22 -3.17 -23.41
C LEU A 287 -16.62 -2.53 -23.45
N LEU A 288 -17.39 -2.68 -22.38
CA LEU A 288 -18.75 -2.12 -22.26
C LEU A 288 -18.87 -1.08 -21.15
N GLU A 289 -18.28 -1.35 -19.98
CA GLU A 289 -18.36 -0.48 -18.81
C GLU A 289 -17.10 -0.64 -17.96
N VAL A 290 -16.63 0.47 -17.38
CA VAL A 290 -15.64 0.48 -16.30
C VAL A 290 -16.19 1.30 -15.14
N ASP A 291 -16.35 0.69 -13.97
CA ASP A 291 -16.61 1.43 -12.74
C ASP A 291 -15.32 1.61 -11.96
N ALA A 292 -15.16 2.77 -11.35
CA ALA A 292 -14.08 3.09 -10.44
C ALA A 292 -14.67 3.63 -9.13
N THR A 293 -14.33 2.99 -8.01
CA THR A 293 -14.80 3.36 -6.68
C THR A 293 -13.63 3.46 -5.69
N PRO A 294 -13.78 4.20 -4.58
CA PRO A 294 -12.79 4.16 -3.51
C PRO A 294 -12.71 2.78 -2.84
N LEU A 295 -11.57 2.46 -2.24
CA LEU A 295 -11.42 1.22 -1.43
C LEU A 295 -12.30 1.22 -0.19
N THR A 296 -12.62 2.41 0.32
CA THR A 296 -13.48 2.59 1.48
C THR A 296 -14.84 3.12 1.04
N ARG A 297 -15.84 3.11 1.94
CA ARG A 297 -17.13 3.76 1.66
C ARG A 297 -17.06 5.29 1.67
N LYS A 298 -15.91 5.89 1.99
CA LYS A 298 -15.74 7.34 2.04
C LYS A 298 -15.50 7.89 0.62
N PRO A 299 -16.21 8.95 0.21
CA PRO A 299 -15.96 9.58 -1.08
C PRO A 299 -14.60 10.29 -1.09
N VAL A 300 -14.05 10.49 -2.29
CA VAL A 300 -12.70 11.02 -2.51
C VAL A 300 -12.74 12.43 -3.12
N GLN A 301 -11.70 13.22 -2.88
CA GLN A 301 -11.61 14.60 -3.39
C GLN A 301 -10.95 14.70 -4.76
N ASN A 302 -10.29 13.64 -5.22
CA ASN A 302 -9.61 13.50 -6.49
C ASN A 302 -9.87 12.10 -7.08
N GLU A 303 -9.59 11.96 -8.37
CA GLU A 303 -9.74 10.72 -9.13
C GLU A 303 -8.75 9.62 -8.73
N TRP A 304 -7.60 9.96 -8.15
CA TRP A 304 -6.59 8.97 -7.74
C TRP A 304 -7.08 8.06 -6.61
N GLY A 305 -8.03 8.53 -5.80
CA GLY A 305 -8.69 7.70 -4.79
C GLY A 305 -9.62 6.61 -5.36
N LEU A 306 -9.93 6.59 -6.67
CA LEU A 306 -10.88 5.68 -7.32
C LEU A 306 -10.19 4.42 -7.89
N VAL A 307 -9.69 3.55 -7.01
CA VAL A 307 -8.84 2.41 -7.41
C VAL A 307 -9.52 1.05 -7.48
N ASN A 308 -10.71 0.92 -6.91
CA ASN A 308 -11.48 -0.31 -7.00
C ASN A 308 -12.25 -0.30 -8.31
N ASN A 309 -11.62 -0.87 -9.34
CA ASN A 309 -12.10 -0.90 -10.72
C ASN A 309 -12.88 -2.18 -11.05
N ARG A 310 -14.09 -2.07 -11.58
CA ARG A 310 -14.83 -3.17 -12.20
C ARG A 310 -14.77 -2.99 -13.71
N ILE A 311 -14.25 -3.97 -14.44
CA ILE A 311 -14.21 -3.94 -15.90
C ILE A 311 -15.18 -4.98 -16.44
N VAL A 312 -16.10 -4.53 -17.30
CA VAL A 312 -17.14 -5.35 -17.92
C VAL A 312 -16.91 -5.42 -19.42
N CYS A 313 -16.84 -6.63 -19.96
CA CYS A 313 -16.68 -6.87 -21.39
C CYS A 313 -17.78 -7.77 -21.93
N GLY A 314 -18.32 -7.39 -23.08
CA GLY A 314 -19.20 -8.25 -23.88
C GLY A 314 -18.40 -9.32 -24.60
N LEU A 315 -18.93 -10.55 -24.61
CA LEU A 315 -18.35 -11.70 -25.27
C LEU A 315 -19.27 -12.21 -26.38
N SER A 316 -18.72 -13.01 -27.30
CA SER A 316 -19.51 -13.74 -28.28
C SER A 316 -20.52 -14.68 -27.61
N GLY A 317 -21.69 -14.88 -28.22
CA GLY A 317 -22.72 -15.78 -27.72
C GLY A 317 -23.55 -15.22 -26.55
N ASN A 318 -23.72 -13.89 -26.49
CA ASN A 318 -24.52 -13.19 -25.47
C ASN A 318 -24.06 -13.48 -24.03
N LYS A 319 -22.74 -13.47 -23.81
CA LYS A 319 -22.12 -13.63 -22.49
C LYS A 319 -21.39 -12.35 -22.10
N THR A 320 -21.09 -12.25 -20.81
CA THR A 320 -20.34 -11.12 -20.26
C THR A 320 -19.19 -11.63 -19.40
N ALA A 321 -18.00 -11.06 -19.60
CA ALA A 321 -16.86 -11.21 -18.69
C ALA A 321 -16.81 -10.00 -17.75
N ILE A 322 -16.58 -10.27 -16.47
CA ILE A 322 -16.38 -9.25 -15.44
C ILE A 322 -15.07 -9.57 -14.73
N ILE A 323 -14.23 -8.57 -14.57
CA ILE A 323 -13.04 -8.66 -13.71
C ILE A 323 -13.05 -7.49 -12.75
N GLN A 324 -12.80 -7.76 -11.47
CA GLN A 324 -12.79 -6.77 -10.42
C GLN A 324 -11.35 -6.59 -9.94
N SER A 325 -10.94 -5.34 -9.80
CA SER A 325 -9.69 -4.96 -9.14
C SER A 325 -9.79 -5.33 -7.67
N THR A 326 -8.73 -5.88 -7.10
CA THR A 326 -8.61 -6.06 -5.65
C THR A 326 -8.13 -4.79 -4.95
N GLY A 327 -8.03 -3.69 -5.70
CA GLY A 327 -7.30 -2.48 -5.36
C GLY A 327 -5.91 -2.50 -5.96
N TRP A 328 -5.28 -1.32 -6.07
CA TRP A 328 -3.82 -1.24 -6.23
C TRP A 328 -3.21 -1.84 -7.51
N GLY A 329 -3.94 -1.92 -8.61
CA GLY A 329 -3.38 -2.31 -9.93
C GLY A 329 -3.51 -3.79 -10.23
N GLU A 330 -4.21 -4.49 -9.35
CA GLU A 330 -4.31 -5.94 -9.30
C GLU A 330 -5.75 -6.38 -9.51
N PHE A 331 -5.95 -7.56 -10.09
CA PHE A 331 -7.27 -8.04 -10.49
C PHE A 331 -7.51 -9.46 -10.00
N GLY A 332 -8.73 -9.72 -9.54
CA GLY A 332 -9.19 -11.06 -9.23
C GLY A 332 -9.39 -11.93 -10.48
N LYS A 333 -9.97 -13.10 -10.29
CA LYS A 333 -10.30 -14.03 -11.38
C LYS A 333 -11.36 -13.42 -12.31
N VAL A 334 -11.22 -13.65 -13.62
CA VAL A 334 -12.25 -13.31 -14.60
C VAL A 334 -13.49 -14.16 -14.33
N GLN A 335 -14.62 -13.50 -14.07
CA GLN A 335 -15.92 -14.13 -13.90
C GLN A 335 -16.69 -14.04 -15.22
N THR A 336 -17.40 -15.11 -15.58
CA THR A 336 -18.22 -15.15 -16.80
C THR A 336 -19.66 -15.43 -16.43
N ILE A 337 -20.58 -14.61 -16.95
CA ILE A 337 -22.02 -14.81 -16.79
C ILE A 337 -22.66 -15.13 -18.15
N ASN A 338 -23.63 -16.05 -18.15
CA ASN A 338 -24.37 -16.47 -19.35
C ASN A 338 -25.56 -15.54 -19.63
N SER A 339 -25.29 -14.24 -19.67
CA SER A 339 -26.25 -13.20 -20.01
C SER A 339 -25.53 -12.02 -20.67
N PRO A 340 -26.17 -11.32 -21.63
CA PRO A 340 -25.63 -10.07 -22.14
C PRO A 340 -25.71 -8.99 -21.06
N PHE A 341 -24.76 -8.05 -21.12
CA PHE A 341 -24.83 -6.81 -20.38
C PHE A 341 -25.68 -5.82 -21.17
N LEU A 342 -26.78 -5.35 -20.59
CA LEU A 342 -27.80 -4.54 -21.27
C LEU A 342 -27.62 -3.05 -20.95
N GLY A 343 -28.04 -2.20 -21.89
CA GLY A 343 -28.09 -0.74 -21.69
C GLY A 343 -26.80 -0.01 -22.06
N ASP A 344 -25.78 -0.69 -22.59
CA ASP A 344 -24.52 -0.08 -23.02
C ASP A 344 -24.08 -0.53 -24.41
N GLN A 345 -23.40 0.39 -25.08
CA GLN A 345 -22.71 0.16 -26.34
C GLN A 345 -21.23 -0.18 -26.09
N VAL A 346 -20.59 -0.76 -27.11
CA VAL A 346 -19.14 -1.00 -27.08
C VAL A 346 -18.41 0.33 -27.00
N ILE A 347 -17.56 0.47 -25.98
CA ILE A 347 -16.67 1.61 -25.83
C ILE A 347 -15.51 1.43 -26.83
N PRO A 348 -15.26 2.40 -27.73
CA PRO A 348 -14.08 2.41 -28.59
C PRO A 348 -12.84 2.73 -27.75
N TRP A 349 -12.32 1.73 -27.03
CA TRP A 349 -11.13 1.86 -26.18
C TRP A 349 -9.83 1.80 -27.01
N PRO A 350 -8.82 2.64 -26.71
CA PRO A 350 -8.80 3.69 -25.68
C PRO A 350 -9.61 4.92 -26.08
N VAL A 351 -10.22 5.58 -25.07
CA VAL A 351 -10.91 6.86 -25.26
C VAL A 351 -9.90 8.02 -25.31
N THR A 352 -10.29 9.15 -25.88
CA THR A 352 -9.41 10.32 -26.11
C THR A 352 -9.26 11.25 -24.90
N LEU A 353 -10.08 11.06 -23.87
CA LEU A 353 -10.07 11.84 -22.64
C LEU A 353 -9.79 10.87 -21.49
N ASP A 354 -8.75 11.13 -20.72
CA ASP A 354 -8.49 10.36 -19.51
C ASP A 354 -9.36 10.85 -18.34
N ILE A 355 -9.43 10.05 -17.28
CA ILE A 355 -10.25 10.38 -16.10
C ILE A 355 -9.76 11.63 -15.37
N HIS A 356 -8.46 11.93 -15.37
CA HIS A 356 -7.88 13.10 -14.72
C HIS A 356 -8.29 14.39 -15.44
N ASP A 357 -8.25 14.40 -16.77
CA ASP A 357 -8.75 15.49 -17.59
C ASP A 357 -10.26 15.68 -17.41
N ALA A 358 -11.02 14.59 -17.39
CA ALA A 358 -12.46 14.63 -17.13
C ALA A 358 -12.79 15.20 -15.74
N PHE A 359 -12.06 14.76 -14.71
CA PHE A 359 -12.19 15.28 -13.35
C PHE A 359 -11.82 16.77 -13.27
N THR A 360 -10.76 17.18 -13.98
CA THR A 360 -10.35 18.58 -14.09
C THR A 360 -11.43 19.45 -14.74
N ILE A 361 -12.08 18.97 -15.80
CA ILE A 361 -13.21 19.65 -16.44
C ILE A 361 -14.36 19.81 -15.44
N LEU A 362 -14.71 18.74 -14.72
CA LEU A 362 -15.74 18.75 -13.68
C LEU A 362 -15.45 19.80 -12.60
N ARG A 363 -14.21 19.85 -12.08
CA ARG A 363 -13.80 20.83 -11.06
C ARG A 363 -13.85 22.26 -11.59
N LYS A 364 -13.38 22.50 -12.82
CA LYS A 364 -13.43 23.83 -13.47
C LYS A 364 -14.85 24.33 -13.69
N ALA A 365 -15.80 23.41 -13.91
CA ALA A 365 -17.22 23.74 -14.02
C ALA A 365 -17.91 24.07 -12.67
N GLY A 366 -17.18 24.01 -11.55
CA GLY A 366 -17.66 24.43 -10.23
C GLY A 366 -18.15 23.30 -9.33
N TYR A 367 -18.15 22.06 -9.79
CA TYR A 367 -18.51 20.89 -8.98
C TYR A 367 -17.36 20.53 -8.03
N LYS A 368 -17.48 20.91 -6.75
CA LYS A 368 -16.44 20.75 -5.70
C LYS A 368 -16.74 19.63 -4.69
N GLN A 369 -17.85 18.92 -4.87
CA GLN A 369 -18.28 17.83 -3.99
C GLN A 369 -17.30 16.64 -4.06
N ALA A 370 -17.22 15.86 -2.98
CA ALA A 370 -16.49 14.59 -3.01
C ALA A 370 -17.19 13.59 -3.96
N VAL A 371 -16.41 12.72 -4.60
CA VAL A 371 -16.90 11.75 -5.59
C VAL A 371 -16.93 10.36 -4.97
N TYR A 372 -18.06 9.66 -5.11
CA TYR A 372 -18.27 8.31 -4.61
C TYR A 372 -17.90 7.21 -5.61
N ALA A 373 -18.06 7.50 -6.89
CA ALA A 373 -17.81 6.58 -7.97
C ALA A 373 -17.66 7.33 -9.29
N VAL A 374 -16.98 6.73 -10.24
CA VAL A 374 -16.97 7.14 -11.64
C VAL A 374 -17.24 5.93 -12.51
N THR A 375 -18.17 6.05 -13.44
CA THR A 375 -18.43 5.00 -14.44
C THR A 375 -18.08 5.54 -15.82
N LEU A 376 -17.16 4.86 -16.51
CA LEU A 376 -16.94 5.05 -17.94
C LEU A 376 -17.85 4.08 -18.70
N ARG A 377 -18.85 4.62 -19.40
CA ARG A 377 -19.79 3.85 -20.24
C ARG A 377 -20.27 4.64 -21.44
N GLN A 378 -20.77 3.94 -22.45
CA GLN A 378 -21.51 4.55 -23.54
C GLN A 378 -22.97 4.07 -23.48
N PRO A 379 -23.89 4.86 -22.90
CA PRO A 379 -25.29 4.47 -22.78
C PRO A 379 -25.92 4.12 -24.12
N LEU A 380 -26.80 3.11 -24.11
CA LEU A 380 -27.67 2.81 -25.25
C LEU A 380 -28.90 3.73 -25.22
N HIS A 381 -28.70 5.03 -25.44
CA HIS A 381 -29.76 6.05 -25.44
C HIS A 381 -29.71 6.92 -26.71
N PRO A 382 -30.87 7.32 -27.29
CA PRO A 382 -30.89 8.25 -28.42
C PRO A 382 -30.22 9.59 -28.08
N GLY A 383 -29.21 9.98 -28.86
CA GLY A 383 -28.47 11.23 -28.64
C GLY A 383 -27.12 11.04 -27.92
N ASP A 384 -26.90 9.89 -27.29
CA ASP A 384 -25.64 9.54 -26.63
C ASP A 384 -24.73 8.76 -27.59
N ASP A 385 -23.96 9.49 -28.41
CA ASP A 385 -23.11 8.95 -29.48
C ASP A 385 -21.62 8.84 -29.10
N GLN A 386 -21.32 8.93 -27.81
CA GLN A 386 -19.97 8.90 -27.25
C GLN A 386 -19.94 8.24 -25.86
N PRO A 387 -18.77 7.72 -25.44
CA PRO A 387 -18.56 7.34 -24.05
C PRO A 387 -18.52 8.57 -23.14
N PHE A 388 -18.94 8.40 -21.90
CA PHE A 388 -18.94 9.41 -20.84
C PHE A 388 -18.25 8.90 -19.58
N TYR A 389 -17.54 9.78 -18.90
CA TYR A 389 -17.21 9.59 -17.47
C TYR A 389 -18.35 10.14 -16.64
N ILE A 390 -19.08 9.28 -15.96
CA ILE A 390 -20.25 9.63 -15.15
C ILE A 390 -19.82 9.64 -13.68
N PHE A 391 -19.70 10.83 -13.10
CA PHE A 391 -19.29 11.06 -11.71
C PHE A 391 -20.51 11.05 -10.79
N ASN A 392 -20.46 10.19 -9.77
CA ASN A 392 -21.41 10.21 -8.67
C ASN A 392 -20.93 11.15 -7.56
N THR A 393 -21.63 12.27 -7.37
CA THR A 393 -21.31 13.28 -6.36
C THR A 393 -22.16 13.15 -5.08
N GLY A 394 -22.92 12.05 -4.95
CA GLY A 394 -23.86 11.80 -3.88
C GLY A 394 -25.27 12.29 -4.19
N ALA A 395 -25.43 13.58 -4.54
CA ALA A 395 -26.74 14.14 -4.88
C ALA A 395 -27.09 13.96 -6.37
N GLU A 396 -26.10 13.96 -7.25
CA GLU A 396 -26.30 14.01 -8.71
C GLU A 396 -25.29 13.12 -9.43
N PHE A 397 -25.68 12.66 -10.63
CA PHE A 397 -24.78 12.10 -11.63
C PHE A 397 -24.42 13.16 -12.66
N ILE A 398 -23.15 13.56 -12.67
CA ILE A 398 -22.63 14.55 -13.61
C ILE A 398 -21.67 13.83 -14.55
N ALA A 399 -21.88 13.96 -15.85
CA ALA A 399 -21.08 13.28 -16.85
C ALA A 399 -20.17 14.24 -17.62
N VAL A 400 -19.02 13.76 -18.04
CA VAL A 400 -18.13 14.45 -18.99
C VAL A 400 -17.98 13.60 -20.24
N GLY A 401 -18.33 14.15 -21.40
CA GLY A 401 -18.22 13.46 -22.68
C GLY A 401 -16.76 13.29 -23.11
N THR A 402 -16.39 12.09 -23.52
CA THR A 402 -14.99 11.76 -23.88
C THR A 402 -14.54 12.36 -25.20
N LYS A 403 -15.47 12.71 -26.11
CA LYS A 403 -15.17 13.35 -27.40
C LYS A 403 -15.38 14.87 -27.33
N ASP A 404 -16.52 15.32 -26.81
CA ASP A 404 -16.88 16.74 -26.79
C ASP A 404 -16.28 17.52 -25.61
N LYS A 405 -15.78 16.83 -24.58
CA LYS A 405 -15.23 17.40 -23.34
C LYS A 405 -16.20 18.32 -22.60
N LYS A 406 -17.51 18.11 -22.74
CA LYS A 406 -18.57 18.92 -22.12
C LYS A 406 -19.20 18.21 -20.94
N ILE A 407 -19.78 19.02 -20.04
CA ILE A 407 -20.58 18.55 -18.91
C ILE A 407 -22.00 18.24 -19.39
N HIS A 408 -22.51 17.09 -18.97
CA HIS A 408 -23.87 16.60 -19.20
C HIS A 408 -24.49 16.21 -17.86
N ASN A 409 -25.74 16.61 -17.60
CA ASN A 409 -26.43 16.24 -16.37
C ASN A 409 -27.24 14.96 -16.61
N PHE A 410 -26.88 13.89 -15.89
CA PHE A 410 -27.50 12.56 -16.00
C PHE A 410 -28.59 12.33 -14.95
N GLY A 411 -28.92 13.36 -14.15
CA GLY A 411 -30.03 13.36 -13.22
C GLY A 411 -29.63 13.23 -11.75
N VAL A 412 -30.65 13.06 -10.91
CA VAL A 412 -30.51 12.92 -9.46
C VAL A 412 -29.99 11.52 -9.12
N SER A 413 -29.03 11.43 -8.21
CA SER A 413 -28.52 10.15 -7.73
C SER A 413 -29.43 9.59 -6.63
N GLU A 414 -30.13 8.48 -6.91
CA GLU A 414 -30.81 7.68 -5.88
C GLU A 414 -29.79 6.75 -5.18
N TYR A 415 -28.73 7.30 -4.60
CA TYR A 415 -27.78 6.49 -3.84
C TYR A 415 -28.38 6.09 -2.48
N ASN A 416 -29.26 5.09 -2.50
CA ASN A 416 -29.52 4.25 -1.33
C ASN A 416 -28.30 3.34 -1.16
N VAL A 417 -27.35 3.74 -0.31
CA VAL A 417 -26.37 2.80 0.23
C VAL A 417 -27.17 1.66 0.84
N GLN A 418 -27.13 0.47 0.22
CA GLN A 418 -27.67 -0.73 0.85
C GLN A 418 -27.05 -0.83 2.25
N LYS A 419 -27.86 -0.58 3.27
CA LYS A 419 -27.55 -0.97 4.64
C LYS A 419 -27.44 -2.50 4.61
N ALA A 420 -26.20 -3.00 4.58
CA ALA A 420 -25.87 -4.30 5.12
C ALA A 420 -25.42 -4.10 6.56
#